data_AF-A0A8J4DZ84-F1
#
_entry.id   AF-A0A8J4DZ84-F1
#
_cell.length_a   1.000
_cell.length_b   1.000
_cell.length_c   1.000
_cell.angle_alpha   90.00
_cell.angle_beta   90.00
_cell.angle_gamma   90.00
#
_symmetry.space_group_name_H-M   'P 1'
#
loop_
_entity.id
_entity.type
_entity.pdbx_description
1 polymer ?
#
loop_
_entity_poly.entity_id
_entity_poly.type
_entity_poly.pdbx_seq_one_letter_code
_entity_poly.pdbx_strand_id
1 'polypeptide(L)'
;MNRGTARARKPAAERRRQIIGVTTRLIAERGFWGLSMQDVADECGLTVPGLLHHVGSKDGLLLAVLDHRDAADADALVTELGLVAGLGPGAALRPDAGLGFGAGLGPGAGLGSGAALRPDAEPGAGAEPGAGAEPGAGALPAGVDLRRLCAALVRRNAGQPEIVRLFAVLEAESLAPGHPAHSYFAARQEHTLAVFTALAAGVSDRPGSLARQVMALMDGLQIQWLRDPGGTDLVTEWEIVAATLFG
;
A
#
# COMPACT_ATOMS: atom_id res chain seq x y z
N MET A 1 -24.41 -11.13 -44.21
CA MET A 1 -24.45 -10.32 -42.97
C MET A 1 -24.15 -11.23 -41.78
N ASN A 2 -23.11 -10.97 -40.99
CA ASN A 2 -22.87 -11.72 -39.74
C ASN A 2 -22.93 -10.73 -38.57
N ARG A 3 -23.96 -10.86 -37.72
CA ARG A 3 -24.16 -10.01 -36.53
C ARG A 3 -23.15 -10.48 -35.47
N GLY A 4 -22.08 -9.70 -35.29
CA GLY A 4 -21.12 -9.91 -34.21
C GLY A 4 -21.82 -9.96 -32.86
N THR A 5 -21.49 -10.97 -32.07
CA THR A 5 -21.94 -11.12 -30.69
C THR A 5 -21.52 -9.88 -29.90
N ALA A 6 -22.49 -9.05 -29.50
CA ALA A 6 -22.23 -7.88 -28.68
C ALA A 6 -21.67 -8.33 -27.32
N ARG A 7 -20.35 -8.16 -27.15
CA ARG A 7 -19.63 -8.46 -25.91
C ARG A 7 -20.34 -7.76 -24.74
N ALA A 8 -20.87 -8.53 -23.80
CA ALA A 8 -21.63 -7.99 -22.66
C ALA A 8 -20.79 -6.96 -21.90
N ARG A 9 -21.39 -5.80 -21.59
CA ARG A 9 -20.72 -4.69 -20.91
C ARG A 9 -20.46 -5.08 -19.44
N LYS A 10 -19.19 -5.24 -19.06
CA LYS A 10 -18.79 -5.45 -17.66
C LYS A 10 -19.35 -4.33 -16.76
N PRO A 11 -19.85 -4.65 -15.55
CA PRO A 11 -20.21 -3.66 -14.54
C PRO A 11 -19.04 -2.72 -14.22
N ALA A 12 -19.33 -1.46 -13.86
CA ALA A 12 -18.31 -0.43 -13.64
C ALA A 12 -17.26 -0.83 -12.58
N ALA A 13 -17.68 -1.48 -11.49
CA ALA A 13 -16.77 -1.95 -10.45
C ALA A 13 -15.84 -3.08 -10.94
N GLU A 14 -16.36 -4.02 -11.74
CA GLU A 14 -15.54 -5.08 -12.33
C GLU A 14 -14.54 -4.50 -13.34
N ARG A 15 -14.97 -3.49 -14.11
CA ARG A 15 -14.10 -2.78 -15.03
C ARG A 15 -12.96 -2.06 -14.30
N ARG A 16 -13.26 -1.39 -13.19
CA ARG A 16 -12.26 -0.71 -12.35
C ARG A 16 -11.23 -1.71 -11.80
N ARG A 17 -11.68 -2.86 -11.30
CA ARG A 17 -10.77 -3.94 -10.84
C ARG A 17 -9.88 -4.46 -11.97
N GLN A 18 -10.42 -4.64 -13.18
CA GLN A 18 -9.62 -5.05 -14.34
C GLN A 18 -8.52 -4.03 -14.65
N ILE A 19 -8.86 -2.74 -14.69
CA ILE A 19 -7.91 -1.66 -14.95
C ILE A 19 -6.79 -1.66 -13.91
N ILE A 20 -7.13 -1.75 -12.63
CA ILE A 20 -6.15 -1.79 -11.53
C ILE A 20 -5.25 -3.03 -11.65
N GLY A 21 -5.81 -4.20 -11.96
CA GLY A 21 -5.04 -5.44 -12.13
C GLY A 21 -4.03 -5.36 -13.27
N VAL A 22 -4.46 -4.93 -14.46
CA VAL A 22 -3.58 -4.71 -15.63
C VAL A 22 -2.48 -3.71 -15.30
N THR A 23 -2.84 -2.59 -14.67
CA THR A 23 -1.90 -1.52 -14.34
C THR A 23 -0.87 -1.97 -13.29
N THR A 24 -1.30 -2.73 -12.27
CA THR A 24 -0.40 -3.32 -11.25
C THR A 24 0.73 -4.08 -11.93
N ARG A 25 0.39 -5.00 -12.84
CA ARG A 25 1.36 -5.82 -13.55
C ARG A 25 2.30 -4.98 -14.41
N LEU A 26 1.75 -4.04 -15.19
CA LEU A 26 2.55 -3.18 -16.07
C LEU A 26 3.53 -2.28 -15.31
N ILE A 27 3.14 -1.72 -14.16
CA ILE A 27 4.06 -0.93 -13.33
C ILE A 27 5.12 -1.84 -12.70
N ALA A 28 4.75 -3.03 -12.20
CA ALA A 28 5.72 -3.98 -11.63
C ALA A 28 6.81 -4.39 -12.65
N GLU A 29 6.47 -4.44 -13.93
CA GLU A 29 7.40 -4.79 -15.01
C GLU A 29 8.23 -3.59 -15.51
N ARG A 30 7.66 -2.38 -15.56
CA ARG A 30 8.21 -1.25 -16.33
C ARG A 30 8.42 0.03 -15.54
N GLY A 31 8.00 0.06 -14.28
CA GLY A 31 7.91 1.28 -13.47
C GLY A 31 6.78 2.21 -13.90
N PHE A 32 6.56 3.27 -13.12
CA PHE A 32 5.55 4.28 -13.39
C PHE A 32 5.87 5.07 -14.65
N TRP A 33 7.13 5.45 -14.86
CA TRP A 33 7.51 6.26 -16.02
C TRP A 33 7.37 5.47 -17.33
N GLY A 34 7.63 4.16 -17.31
CA GLY A 34 7.43 3.26 -18.44
C GLY A 34 5.96 2.88 -18.71
N LEU A 35 5.02 3.24 -17.83
CA LEU A 35 3.60 2.96 -18.01
C LEU A 35 3.00 3.81 -19.15
N SER A 36 2.31 3.13 -20.09
CA SER A 36 1.59 3.74 -21.21
C SER A 36 0.08 3.65 -20.98
N MET A 37 -0.62 4.79 -21.03
CA MET A 37 -2.09 4.81 -20.93
C MET A 37 -2.75 4.09 -22.11
N GLN A 38 -2.09 4.08 -23.27
CA GLN A 38 -2.55 3.35 -24.45
C GLN A 38 -2.49 1.84 -24.19
N ASP A 39 -1.36 1.33 -23.69
CA ASP A 39 -1.17 -0.09 -23.39
C ASP A 39 -2.21 -0.59 -22.37
N VAL A 40 -2.45 0.19 -21.31
CA VAL A 40 -3.48 -0.14 -20.30
C VAL A 40 -4.88 -0.19 -20.94
N ALA A 41 -5.19 0.78 -21.80
CA ALA A 41 -6.49 0.82 -22.48
C ALA A 41 -6.68 -0.38 -23.41
N ASP A 42 -5.66 -0.69 -24.22
CA ASP A 42 -5.68 -1.80 -25.17
C ASP A 42 -5.84 -3.15 -24.47
N GLU A 43 -5.08 -3.40 -23.40
CA GLU A 43 -5.21 -4.62 -22.59
C GLU A 43 -6.57 -4.73 -21.88
N CYS A 44 -7.16 -3.60 -21.50
CA CYS A 44 -8.51 -3.57 -20.94
C CYS A 44 -9.61 -3.69 -22.01
N GLY A 45 -9.28 -3.57 -23.30
CA GLY A 45 -10.24 -3.44 -24.39
C GLY A 45 -11.10 -2.18 -24.26
N LEU A 46 -10.46 -1.06 -23.93
CA LEU A 46 -11.04 0.28 -23.80
C LEU A 46 -10.34 1.24 -24.76
N THR A 47 -10.96 2.38 -25.04
CA THR A 47 -10.26 3.53 -25.61
C THR A 47 -9.56 4.30 -24.50
N VAL A 48 -8.52 5.08 -24.81
CA VAL A 48 -7.86 5.95 -23.81
C VAL A 48 -8.85 6.92 -23.15
N PRO A 49 -9.75 7.62 -23.86
CA PRO A 49 -10.80 8.41 -23.21
C PRO A 49 -11.71 7.59 -22.31
N GLY A 50 -12.06 6.36 -22.72
CA GLY A 50 -12.85 5.44 -21.90
C GLY A 50 -12.13 5.00 -20.62
N LEU A 51 -10.82 4.76 -20.69
CA LEU A 51 -9.96 4.51 -19.53
C LEU A 51 -9.92 5.74 -18.60
N LEU A 52 -9.64 6.92 -19.15
CA LEU A 52 -9.56 8.17 -18.38
C LEU A 52 -10.88 8.51 -17.67
N HIS A 53 -12.03 8.18 -18.25
CA HIS A 53 -13.32 8.32 -17.56
C HIS A 53 -13.39 7.51 -16.26
N HIS A 54 -12.67 6.41 -16.14
CA HIS A 54 -12.66 5.57 -14.92
C HIS A 54 -11.66 6.04 -13.87
N VAL A 55 -10.54 6.65 -14.27
CA VAL A 55 -9.37 6.86 -13.40
C VAL A 55 -8.84 8.29 -13.37
N GLY A 56 -9.38 9.17 -14.23
CA GLY A 56 -9.01 10.57 -14.34
C GLY A 56 -7.72 10.78 -15.12
N SER A 57 -6.58 10.39 -14.55
CA SER A 57 -5.24 10.64 -15.10
C SER A 57 -4.31 9.44 -14.89
N LYS A 58 -3.10 9.50 -15.45
CA LYS A 58 -2.04 8.49 -15.21
C LYS A 58 -1.64 8.46 -13.73
N ASP A 59 -1.50 9.63 -13.11
CA ASP A 59 -1.18 9.79 -11.69
C ASP A 59 -2.35 9.29 -10.82
N GLY A 60 -3.59 9.65 -11.17
CA GLY A 60 -4.78 9.16 -10.49
C GLY A 60 -4.95 7.65 -10.59
N LEU A 61 -4.54 7.07 -11.72
CA LEU A 61 -4.47 5.62 -11.90
C LEU A 61 -3.41 4.98 -10.99
N LEU A 62 -2.21 5.57 -10.88
CA LEU A 62 -1.17 5.11 -9.95
C LEU A 62 -1.67 5.11 -8.51
N LEU A 63 -2.25 6.23 -8.05
CA LEU A 63 -2.78 6.35 -6.69
C LEU A 63 -3.92 5.36 -6.46
N ALA A 64 -4.82 5.16 -7.43
CA ALA A 64 -5.88 4.17 -7.32
C ALA A 64 -5.38 2.72 -7.25
N VAL A 65 -4.24 2.41 -7.88
CA VAL A 65 -3.58 1.10 -7.73
C VAL A 65 -3.05 0.95 -6.30
N LEU A 66 -2.33 1.96 -5.82
CA LEU A 66 -1.75 1.97 -4.48
C LEU A 66 -2.84 1.84 -3.39
N ASP A 67 -3.89 2.67 -3.43
CA ASP A 67 -5.02 2.60 -2.49
C ASP A 67 -5.71 1.22 -2.51
N HIS A 68 -5.86 0.62 -3.69
CA HIS A 68 -6.48 -0.70 -3.81
C HIS A 68 -5.63 -1.80 -3.20
N ARG A 69 -4.31 -1.74 -3.41
CA ARG A 69 -3.38 -2.66 -2.74
C ARG A 69 -3.40 -2.43 -1.25
N ASP A 70 -3.53 -1.17 -0.84
CA ASP A 70 -3.50 -0.88 0.58
C ASP A 70 -4.66 -1.46 1.36
N ALA A 71 -5.87 -1.30 0.84
CA ALA A 71 -7.04 -1.93 1.41
C ALA A 71 -6.94 -3.47 1.42
N ALA A 72 -6.46 -4.06 0.31
CA ALA A 72 -6.38 -5.52 0.18
C ALA A 72 -5.39 -6.18 1.15
N ASP A 73 -4.33 -5.47 1.52
CA ASP A 73 -3.33 -5.96 2.46
C ASP A 73 -3.73 -5.76 3.91
N ALA A 74 -4.36 -4.62 4.24
CA ALA A 74 -4.92 -4.39 5.56
C ALA A 74 -5.97 -5.46 5.90
N ASP A 75 -6.92 -5.72 4.99
CA ASP A 75 -7.94 -6.76 5.16
C ASP A 75 -7.33 -8.17 5.37
N ALA A 76 -6.26 -8.47 4.63
CA ALA A 76 -5.59 -9.75 4.74
C ALA A 76 -4.85 -9.93 6.07
N LEU A 77 -4.16 -8.89 6.55
CA LEU A 77 -3.44 -8.93 7.82
C LEU A 77 -4.38 -9.03 9.01
N VAL A 78 -5.50 -8.31 8.99
CA VAL A 78 -6.57 -8.44 10.00
C VAL A 78 -7.04 -9.90 10.08
N THR A 79 -7.26 -10.52 8.92
CA THR A 79 -7.69 -11.92 8.82
C THR A 79 -6.62 -12.89 9.33
N GLU A 80 -5.36 -12.74 8.90
CA GLU A 80 -4.25 -13.64 9.26
C GLU A 80 -3.87 -13.53 10.75
N LEU A 81 -3.92 -12.33 11.32
CA LEU A 81 -3.66 -12.11 12.74
C LEU A 81 -4.83 -12.49 13.65
N GLY A 82 -5.98 -12.87 13.07
CA GLY A 82 -7.18 -13.27 13.81
C GLY A 82 -7.82 -12.11 14.57
N LEU A 83 -7.71 -10.89 14.02
CA LEU A 83 -8.26 -9.68 14.62
C LEU A 83 -9.74 -9.57 14.28
N VAL A 84 -10.58 -9.45 15.31
CA VAL A 84 -12.03 -9.33 15.10
C VAL A 84 -12.34 -7.89 14.65
N ALA A 85 -12.98 -7.73 13.50
CA ALA A 85 -13.43 -6.43 12.95
C ALA A 85 -14.59 -5.78 13.75
N GLY A 86 -14.66 -5.98 15.06
CA GLY A 86 -15.78 -5.56 15.90
C GLY A 86 -15.42 -5.38 17.36
N LEU A 87 -14.93 -4.20 17.73
CA LEU A 87 -14.91 -3.70 19.11
C LEU A 87 -15.27 -2.21 19.11
N GLY A 88 -16.51 -1.91 19.54
CA GLY A 88 -17.04 -0.67 20.13
C GLY A 88 -16.68 0.72 19.56
N PRO A 89 -17.58 1.72 19.65
CA PRO A 89 -17.26 3.09 19.27
C PRO A 89 -16.17 3.64 20.21
N GLY A 90 -14.91 3.65 19.74
CA GLY A 90 -13.75 4.21 20.45
C GLY A 90 -12.55 3.29 20.66
N ALA A 91 -12.63 1.99 20.32
CA ALA A 91 -11.53 1.03 20.59
C ALA A 91 -11.08 0.21 19.37
N ALA A 92 -11.63 0.47 18.18
CA ALA A 92 -11.15 -0.16 16.97
C ALA A 92 -9.78 0.42 16.59
N LEU A 93 -8.78 -0.44 16.32
CA LEU A 93 -7.90 -0.12 15.20
C LEU A 93 -8.85 0.15 14.06
N ARG A 94 -8.94 1.42 13.69
CA ARG A 94 -9.76 1.77 12.56
C ARG A 94 -9.18 0.99 11.37
N PRO A 95 -10.04 0.47 10.46
CA PRO A 95 -9.64 -0.31 9.29
C PRO A 95 -8.78 0.48 8.27
N ASP A 96 -8.28 1.64 8.67
CA ASP A 96 -7.38 2.53 7.96
C ASP A 96 -5.94 2.56 8.53
N ALA A 97 -5.67 1.91 9.67
CA ALA A 97 -4.33 1.83 10.25
C ALA A 97 -3.56 0.63 9.68
N GLY A 98 -3.00 0.79 8.47
CA GLY A 98 -2.23 -0.28 7.83
C GLY A 98 -0.90 -0.56 8.54
N LEU A 99 -0.26 -1.69 8.21
CA LEU A 99 1.03 -2.11 8.75
C LEU A 99 1.85 -2.82 7.68
N GLY A 100 2.98 -2.24 7.27
CA GLY A 100 4.07 -2.95 6.58
C GLY A 100 4.55 -2.37 5.25
N PHE A 101 5.78 -2.73 4.88
CA PHE A 101 6.33 -2.57 3.54
C PHE A 101 5.85 -3.74 2.65
N GLY A 102 5.24 -3.44 1.50
CA GLY A 102 4.56 -4.40 0.62
C GLY A 102 3.17 -4.89 1.09
N ALA A 103 2.72 -4.45 2.28
CA ALA A 103 1.38 -4.67 2.79
C ALA A 103 0.75 -3.33 3.14
N GLY A 104 -0.06 -2.84 2.23
CA GLY A 104 -1.02 -1.79 2.42
C GLY A 104 -0.98 -0.74 3.51
N LEU A 105 -0.62 0.49 3.15
CA LEU A 105 -0.57 1.63 4.04
C LEU A 105 -0.65 2.96 3.30
N GLY A 106 -1.88 3.44 3.15
CA GLY A 106 -2.18 4.65 2.40
C GLY A 106 -2.27 5.87 3.32
N PRO A 107 -1.87 7.07 2.87
CA PRO A 107 -1.93 8.30 3.66
C PRO A 107 -3.36 8.81 3.97
N GLY A 108 -4.39 8.14 3.45
CA GLY A 108 -5.66 8.77 3.06
C GLY A 108 -6.82 8.70 4.04
N ALA A 109 -6.64 8.28 5.29
CA ALA A 109 -7.73 8.24 6.26
C ALA A 109 -7.91 9.56 7.01
N GLY A 110 -8.10 10.62 6.24
CA GLY A 110 -8.44 11.95 6.70
C GLY A 110 -9.18 12.71 5.60
N LEU A 111 -10.50 12.73 5.72
CA LEU A 111 -11.48 13.55 4.99
C LEU A 111 -11.75 13.17 3.53
N GLY A 112 -12.98 12.69 3.29
CA GLY A 112 -13.56 12.71 1.96
C GLY A 112 -13.76 14.14 1.48
N SER A 113 -13.53 14.37 0.18
CA SER A 113 -14.32 15.34 -0.58
C SER A 113 -14.15 15.11 -2.07
N GLY A 114 -15.28 14.83 -2.72
CA GLY A 114 -15.50 15.43 -4.02
C GLY A 114 -15.53 16.94 -3.84
N ALA A 115 -14.44 17.60 -4.19
CA ALA A 115 -14.42 19.03 -4.42
C ALA A 115 -13.50 19.28 -5.62
N ALA A 116 -14.11 19.48 -6.77
CA ALA A 116 -13.43 20.04 -7.91
C ALA A 116 -12.88 21.40 -7.49
N LEU A 117 -11.56 21.59 -7.60
CA LEU A 117 -10.94 22.91 -7.63
C LEU A 117 -11.52 23.65 -8.84
N ARG A 118 -12.53 24.50 -8.61
CA ARG A 118 -12.89 25.52 -9.57
C ARG A 118 -11.72 26.50 -9.65
N PRO A 119 -11.29 26.90 -10.86
CA PRO A 119 -10.09 27.72 -11.05
C PRO A 119 -10.18 29.17 -10.53
N ASP A 120 -11.23 29.55 -9.79
CA ASP A 120 -11.56 30.94 -9.49
C ASP A 120 -11.76 31.25 -7.99
N ALA A 121 -11.31 30.39 -7.07
CA ALA A 121 -11.50 30.63 -5.63
C ALA A 121 -10.40 31.56 -5.06
N GLU A 122 -10.77 32.81 -4.77
CA GLU A 122 -9.93 33.81 -4.09
C GLU A 122 -9.52 33.39 -2.66
N PRO A 123 -8.30 33.76 -2.18
CA PRO A 123 -7.81 33.38 -0.86
C PRO A 123 -8.41 34.26 0.25
N GLY A 124 -9.44 33.75 0.91
CA GLY A 124 -10.00 34.34 2.13
C GLY A 124 -9.24 33.94 3.39
N ALA A 125 -8.73 34.93 4.11
CA ALA A 125 -8.01 34.82 5.37
C ALA A 125 -8.79 34.10 6.48
N GLY A 126 -8.07 33.33 7.31
CA GLY A 126 -8.54 32.88 8.63
C GLY A 126 -8.69 31.38 8.81
N ALA A 127 -7.59 30.62 8.77
CA ALA A 127 -7.51 29.32 9.44
C ALA A 127 -6.41 29.40 10.49
N GLU A 128 -6.80 29.71 11.72
CA GLU A 128 -5.95 29.55 12.90
C GLU A 128 -5.53 28.08 13.03
N PRO A 129 -4.28 27.78 13.45
CA PRO A 129 -3.85 26.41 13.70
C PRO A 129 -4.59 25.87 14.92
N GLY A 130 -5.59 25.02 14.68
CA GLY A 130 -6.32 24.31 15.71
C GLY A 130 -5.38 23.46 16.56
N ALA A 131 -5.47 23.63 17.87
CA ALA A 131 -4.70 22.94 18.88
C ALA A 131 -4.66 21.41 18.70
N GLY A 132 -3.45 20.85 18.79
CA GLY A 132 -3.17 19.49 19.27
C GLY A 132 -4.10 18.38 18.81
N ALA A 133 -4.03 18.00 17.53
CA ALA A 133 -4.38 16.63 17.16
C ALA A 133 -3.19 15.75 17.56
N GLU A 134 -3.23 15.19 18.77
CA GLU A 134 -2.42 14.02 19.11
C GLU A 134 -2.59 12.97 17.99
N PRO A 135 -1.50 12.43 17.42
CA PRO A 135 -1.62 11.39 16.41
C PRO A 135 -2.23 10.17 17.10
N GLY A 136 -3.51 9.93 16.80
CA GLY A 136 -4.26 8.80 17.32
C GLY A 136 -3.68 7.49 16.78
N ALA A 137 -2.61 7.01 17.42
CA ALA A 137 -2.16 5.63 17.30
C ALA A 137 -3.30 4.75 17.81
N GLY A 138 -4.11 4.21 16.90
CA GLY A 138 -5.10 3.20 17.25
C GLY A 138 -4.41 2.11 18.07
N ALA A 139 -4.89 1.88 19.29
CA ALA A 139 -4.28 0.94 20.21
C ALA A 139 -4.22 -0.43 19.53
N LEU A 140 -3.01 -0.99 19.39
CA LEU A 140 -2.79 -2.27 18.73
C LEU A 140 -3.60 -3.36 19.45
N PRO A 141 -4.14 -4.34 18.71
CA PRO A 141 -5.01 -5.33 19.30
C PRO A 141 -4.18 -6.22 20.23
N ALA A 142 -4.77 -6.60 21.36
CA ALA A 142 -4.11 -7.44 22.34
C ALA A 142 -3.60 -8.75 21.70
N GLY A 143 -2.32 -9.08 21.93
CA GLY A 143 -1.70 -10.32 21.44
C GLY A 143 -1.08 -10.26 20.05
N VAL A 144 -1.00 -9.07 19.43
CA VAL A 144 -0.12 -8.81 18.27
C VAL A 144 1.18 -8.21 18.78
N ASP A 145 2.28 -8.92 18.57
CA ASP A 145 3.64 -8.42 18.79
C ASP A 145 4.37 -8.20 17.45
N LEU A 146 5.53 -7.53 17.51
CA LEU A 146 6.33 -7.21 16.33
C LEU A 146 6.71 -8.47 15.53
N ARG A 147 7.09 -9.54 16.24
CA ARG A 147 7.54 -10.80 15.63
C ARG A 147 6.42 -11.46 14.83
N ARG A 148 5.22 -11.55 15.41
CA ARG A 148 4.04 -12.15 14.79
C ARG A 148 3.56 -11.34 13.59
N LEU A 149 3.57 -10.01 13.69
CA LEU A 149 3.25 -9.12 12.58
C LEU A 149 4.22 -9.34 11.40
N CYS A 150 5.53 -9.26 11.66
CA CYS A 150 6.52 -9.42 10.59
C CYS A 150 6.47 -10.79 9.95
N ALA A 151 6.25 -11.87 10.72
CA ALA A 151 6.12 -13.21 10.17
C ALA A 151 4.89 -13.35 9.25
N ALA A 152 3.76 -12.72 9.60
CA ALA A 152 2.58 -12.68 8.74
C ALA A 152 2.85 -11.91 7.44
N LEU A 153 3.46 -10.73 7.55
CA LEU A 153 3.86 -9.92 6.40
C LEU A 153 4.75 -10.69 5.42
N VAL A 154 5.79 -11.35 5.93
CA VAL A 154 6.74 -12.09 5.09
C VAL A 154 6.08 -13.28 4.39
N ARG A 155 5.25 -14.06 5.10
CA ARG A 155 4.52 -15.19 4.48
C ARG A 155 3.58 -14.73 3.38
N ARG A 156 2.86 -13.63 3.61
CA ARG A 156 2.00 -13.03 2.59
C ARG A 156 2.80 -12.59 1.36
N ASN A 157 3.90 -11.87 1.59
CA ASN A 157 4.74 -11.32 0.53
C ASN A 157 5.35 -12.43 -0.34
N ALA A 158 5.77 -13.54 0.27
CA ALA A 158 6.26 -14.72 -0.45
C ALA A 158 5.22 -15.30 -1.43
N GLY A 159 3.92 -15.16 -1.12
CA GLY A 159 2.83 -15.57 -2.01
C GLY A 159 2.49 -14.56 -3.13
N GLN A 160 3.12 -13.38 -3.14
CA GLN A 160 2.76 -12.27 -4.04
C GLN A 160 3.98 -11.53 -4.65
N PRO A 161 4.88 -12.23 -5.37
CA PRO A 161 6.11 -11.64 -5.91
C PRO A 161 5.87 -10.43 -6.83
N GLU A 162 4.78 -10.42 -7.60
CA GLU A 162 4.43 -9.27 -8.46
C GLU A 162 4.09 -8.02 -7.65
N ILE A 163 3.46 -8.16 -6.48
CA ILE A 163 3.10 -7.04 -5.61
C ILE A 163 4.33 -6.51 -4.88
N VAL A 164 5.18 -7.40 -4.37
CA VAL A 164 6.46 -7.00 -3.77
C VAL A 164 7.33 -6.25 -4.79
N ARG A 165 7.37 -6.74 -6.04
CA ARG A 165 8.08 -6.05 -7.13
C ARG A 165 7.48 -4.68 -7.43
N LEU A 166 6.15 -4.57 -7.51
CA LEU A 166 5.45 -3.28 -7.72
C LEU A 166 5.92 -2.24 -6.69
N PHE A 167 5.86 -2.59 -5.40
CA PHE A 167 6.23 -1.68 -4.33
C PHE A 167 7.73 -1.35 -4.33
N ALA A 168 8.61 -2.32 -4.56
CA ALA A 168 10.05 -2.08 -4.64
C ALA A 168 10.42 -1.09 -5.75
N VAL A 169 9.79 -1.22 -6.92
CA VAL A 169 10.02 -0.29 -8.04
C VAL A 169 9.47 1.10 -7.71
N LEU A 170 8.23 1.18 -7.26
CA LEU A 170 7.58 2.45 -6.98
C LEU A 170 8.21 3.20 -5.80
N GLU A 171 8.66 2.50 -4.77
CA GLU A 171 9.38 3.13 -3.67
C GLU A 171 10.65 3.81 -4.19
N ALA A 172 11.46 3.10 -4.97
CA ALA A 172 12.68 3.64 -5.55
C ALA A 172 12.41 4.85 -6.47
N GLU A 173 11.40 4.76 -7.34
CA GLU A 173 11.00 5.88 -8.22
C GLU A 173 10.46 7.06 -7.41
N SER A 174 9.75 6.81 -6.30
CA SER A 174 9.14 7.83 -5.45
C SER A 174 10.13 8.65 -4.65
N LEU A 175 11.41 8.24 -4.56
CA LEU A 175 12.47 9.03 -3.96
C LEU A 175 12.68 10.38 -4.70
N ALA A 176 12.31 10.44 -5.98
CA ALA A 176 12.30 11.70 -6.72
C ALA A 176 11.15 12.60 -6.23
N PRO A 177 11.40 13.85 -5.77
CA PRO A 177 10.35 14.73 -5.25
C PRO A 177 9.22 15.05 -6.23
N GLY A 178 9.49 14.96 -7.54
CA GLY A 178 8.50 15.17 -8.60
C GLY A 178 7.67 13.93 -8.95
N HIS A 179 7.91 12.79 -8.31
CA HIS A 179 7.15 11.57 -8.56
C HIS A 179 5.73 11.69 -7.98
N PRO A 180 4.66 11.31 -8.71
CA PRO A 180 3.28 11.47 -8.23
C PRO A 180 2.97 10.72 -6.93
N ALA A 181 3.69 9.63 -6.63
CA ALA A 181 3.57 8.89 -5.38
C ALA A 181 4.57 9.32 -4.28
N HIS A 182 5.36 10.39 -4.46
CA HIS A 182 6.35 10.82 -3.46
C HIS A 182 5.75 11.01 -2.06
N SER A 183 4.70 11.82 -1.95
CA SER A 183 4.00 12.06 -0.68
C SER A 183 3.33 10.82 -0.12
N TYR A 184 2.85 9.93 -1.01
CA TYR A 184 2.26 8.67 -0.61
C TYR A 184 3.29 7.78 0.11
N PHE A 185 4.47 7.57 -0.48
CA PHE A 185 5.51 6.73 0.12
C PHE A 185 6.14 7.37 1.35
N ALA A 186 6.26 8.71 1.40
CA ALA A 186 6.72 9.42 2.59
C ALA A 186 5.79 9.18 3.79
N ALA A 187 4.48 9.38 3.62
CA ALA A 187 3.50 9.16 4.68
C ALA A 187 3.38 7.67 5.06
N ARG A 188 3.47 6.76 4.08
CA ARG A 188 3.55 5.32 4.32
C ARG A 188 4.73 4.95 5.22
N GLN A 189 5.91 5.49 4.93
CA GLN A 189 7.13 5.22 5.70
C GLN A 189 7.00 5.70 7.13
N GLU A 190 6.48 6.92 7.33
CA GLU A 190 6.23 7.50 8.64
C GLU A 190 5.28 6.62 9.47
N HIS A 191 4.15 6.22 8.90
CA HIS A 191 3.17 5.38 9.59
C HIS A 191 3.70 3.99 9.91
N THR A 192 4.37 3.34 8.94
CA THR A 192 4.96 2.00 9.16
C THR A 192 5.98 2.06 10.31
N LEU A 193 6.85 3.07 10.31
CA LEU A 193 7.84 3.25 11.35
C LEU A 193 7.19 3.50 12.71
N ALA A 194 6.13 4.31 12.78
CA ALA A 194 5.41 4.60 14.01
C ALA A 194 4.87 3.31 14.64
N VAL A 195 4.25 2.43 13.85
CA VAL A 195 3.68 1.22 14.42
C VAL A 195 4.73 0.17 14.76
N PHE A 196 5.74 -0.03 13.91
CA PHE A 196 6.84 -0.94 14.25
C PHE A 196 7.55 -0.46 15.53
N THR A 197 7.68 0.86 15.74
CA THR A 197 8.21 1.44 16.97
C THR A 197 7.31 1.13 18.16
N ALA A 198 5.99 1.28 18.04
CA ALA A 198 5.05 0.95 19.10
C ALA A 198 5.12 -0.54 19.50
N LEU A 199 5.21 -1.44 18.52
CA LEU A 199 5.35 -2.89 18.76
C LEU A 199 6.72 -3.27 19.33
N ALA A 200 7.78 -2.55 18.92
CA ALA A 200 9.13 -2.76 19.43
C ALA A 200 9.30 -2.33 20.90
N ALA A 201 8.42 -1.47 21.43
CA ALA A 201 8.53 -0.94 22.79
C ALA A 201 8.46 -2.03 23.87
N GLY A 202 7.81 -3.16 23.59
CA GLY A 202 7.75 -4.30 24.51
C GLY A 202 8.98 -5.19 24.51
N VAL A 203 9.92 -5.01 23.58
CA VAL A 203 11.06 -5.93 23.34
C VAL A 203 12.41 -5.24 23.21
N SER A 204 12.46 -3.91 23.26
CA SER A 204 13.71 -3.15 23.11
C SER A 204 13.67 -1.79 23.81
N ASP A 205 14.79 -1.42 24.44
CA ASP A 205 15.01 -0.08 25.01
C ASP A 205 15.21 1.01 23.93
N ARG A 206 15.41 0.60 22.66
CA ARG A 206 15.58 1.50 21.51
C ARG A 206 14.58 1.16 20.41
N PRO A 207 13.27 1.26 20.67
CA PRO A 207 12.24 0.70 19.80
C PRO A 207 12.25 1.30 18.39
N GLY A 208 12.47 2.61 18.27
CA GLY A 208 12.56 3.27 16.96
C GLY A 208 13.80 2.87 16.16
N SER A 209 14.89 2.46 16.81
CA SER A 209 16.06 1.92 16.13
C SER A 209 15.81 0.47 15.69
N LEU A 210 15.18 -0.35 16.54
CA LEU A 210 14.83 -1.73 16.18
C LEU A 210 13.85 -1.76 15.00
N ALA A 211 12.82 -0.91 15.01
CA ALA A 211 11.86 -0.77 13.92
C ALA A 211 12.55 -0.51 12.57
N ARG A 212 13.47 0.46 12.51
CA ARG A 212 14.24 0.76 11.28
C ARG A 212 15.10 -0.41 10.82
N GLN A 213 15.73 -1.13 11.75
CA GLN A 213 16.56 -2.29 11.42
C GLN A 213 15.71 -3.43 10.85
N VAL A 214 14.56 -3.71 11.47
CA VAL A 214 13.60 -4.71 10.99
C VAL A 214 13.13 -4.36 9.58
N MET A 215 12.72 -3.11 9.34
CA MET A 215 12.29 -2.66 8.01
C MET A 215 13.41 -2.85 6.97
N ALA A 216 14.60 -2.29 7.23
CA ALA A 216 15.74 -2.38 6.32
C ALA A 216 16.15 -3.84 6.00
N LEU A 217 16.06 -4.73 6.98
CA LEU A 217 16.32 -6.15 6.80
C LEU A 217 15.26 -6.83 5.92
N MET A 218 13.97 -6.58 6.19
CA MET A 218 12.88 -7.14 5.38
C MET A 218 13.00 -6.70 3.92
N ASP A 219 13.26 -5.41 3.68
CA ASP A 219 13.41 -4.85 2.33
C ASP A 219 14.62 -5.49 1.62
N GLY A 220 15.75 -5.61 2.32
CA GLY A 220 16.95 -6.26 1.79
C GLY A 220 16.73 -7.74 1.43
N LEU A 221 16.03 -8.50 2.27
CA LEU A 221 15.71 -9.91 2.00
C LEU A 221 14.76 -10.05 0.80
N GLN A 222 13.75 -9.19 0.70
CA GLN A 222 12.81 -9.19 -0.41
C GLN A 222 13.48 -8.88 -1.74
N ILE A 223 14.41 -7.92 -1.79
CA ILE A 223 15.18 -7.61 -3.01
C ILE A 223 16.08 -8.78 -3.43
N GLN A 224 16.72 -9.45 -2.47
CA GLN A 224 17.53 -10.65 -2.74
C GLN A 224 16.66 -11.80 -3.28
N TRP A 225 15.52 -12.06 -2.62
CA TRP A 225 14.54 -13.05 -3.06
C TRP A 225 13.99 -12.75 -4.46
N LEU A 226 13.61 -11.51 -4.76
CA LEU A 226 13.10 -11.15 -6.09
C LEU A 226 14.15 -11.29 -7.20
N ARG A 227 15.45 -11.24 -6.85
CA ARG A 227 16.57 -11.42 -7.78
C ARG A 227 16.86 -12.89 -8.06
N ASP A 228 16.72 -13.76 -7.05
CA ASP A 228 16.91 -15.20 -7.18
C ASP A 228 15.83 -15.98 -6.39
N PRO A 229 14.60 -16.08 -6.93
CA PRO A 229 13.51 -16.77 -6.25
C PRO A 229 13.72 -18.28 -6.08
N GLY A 230 14.67 -18.87 -6.82
CA GLY A 230 15.01 -20.30 -6.75
C GLY A 230 16.09 -20.61 -5.72
N GLY A 231 17.00 -19.66 -5.46
CA GLY A 231 18.10 -19.80 -4.50
C GLY A 231 17.85 -19.16 -3.14
N THR A 232 16.86 -18.28 -3.00
CA THR A 232 16.52 -17.63 -1.72
C THR A 232 15.07 -17.97 -1.33
N ASP A 233 14.85 -18.55 -0.15
CA ASP A 233 13.52 -18.68 0.43
C ASP A 233 13.29 -17.53 1.42
N LEU A 234 12.45 -16.57 1.02
CA LEU A 234 12.15 -15.38 1.80
C LEU A 234 11.62 -15.68 3.21
N VAL A 235 10.77 -16.70 3.36
CA VAL A 235 10.16 -17.04 4.65
C VAL A 235 11.20 -17.67 5.56
N THR A 236 11.95 -18.64 5.03
CA THR A 236 13.01 -19.32 5.78
C THR A 236 14.11 -18.34 6.24
N GLU A 237 14.59 -17.47 5.34
CA GLU A 237 15.61 -16.46 5.68
C GLU A 237 15.11 -15.46 6.74
N TRP A 238 13.85 -15.04 6.64
CA TRP A 238 13.24 -14.20 7.67
C TRP A 238 13.17 -14.90 9.02
N GLU A 239 12.76 -16.17 9.07
CA GLU A 239 12.65 -16.92 10.33
C GLU A 239 14.01 -17.06 11.03
N ILE A 240 15.09 -17.27 10.27
CA ILE A 240 16.47 -17.30 10.79
C ILE A 240 16.84 -15.97 11.45
N VAL A 241 16.63 -14.85 10.77
CA VAL A 241 17.02 -13.55 11.33
C VAL A 241 16.07 -13.10 12.44
N ALA A 242 14.78 -13.41 12.34
CA ALA A 242 13.81 -13.13 13.39
C ALA A 242 14.15 -13.86 14.70
N ALA A 243 14.73 -15.06 14.64
CA ALA A 243 15.24 -15.75 15.82
C ALA A 243 16.41 -15.01 16.49
N THR A 244 17.19 -14.25 15.72
CA THR A 244 18.30 -13.44 16.25
C THR A 244 17.82 -12.09 16.78
N LEU A 245 16.80 -11.49 16.16
CA LEU A 245 16.27 -10.18 16.54
C LEU A 245 15.32 -10.23 17.74
N PHE A 246 14.60 -11.35 17.93
CA PHE A 246 13.52 -11.47 18.93
C PHE A 246 13.70 -12.66 19.88
N GLY A 247 14.75 -13.48 19.71
CA GLY A 247 15.03 -14.67 20.52
C GLY A 247 15.97 -14.42 21.69
#